data_AF-A0A971XZ57-F1
#
_entry.id   AF-A0A971XZ57-F1
#
_cell.length_a   1.000
_cell.length_b   1.000
_cell.length_c   1.000
_cell.angle_alpha   90.00
_cell.angle_beta   90.00
_cell.angle_gamma   90.00
#
_symmetry.space_group_name_H-M   'P 1'
#
loop_
_entity.id
_entity.type
_entity.pdbx_description
1 polymer ?
#
loop_
_entity_poly.entity_id
_entity_poly.type
_entity_poly.pdbx_seq_one_letter_code
_entity_poly.pdbx_strand_id
1 'polypeptide(L)'
;MIRKHDLPDILYDSLKQLGGAATIVDVCKYVWTKYNMELERSGDLFYTWQYDIRWAATELRKTKKMRSSELSPKGVWELME
;
A
#
# COMPACT_ATOMS: atom_id res chain seq x y z
N MET A 1 -11.05 -12.92 0.04
CA MET A 1 -10.98 -11.85 1.05
C MET A 1 -9.54 -11.48 1.23
N ILE A 2 -9.24 -10.20 1.42
CA ILE A 2 -7.87 -9.74 1.68
C ILE A 2 -7.51 -10.04 3.14
N ARG A 3 -6.24 -10.36 3.38
CA ARG A 3 -5.65 -10.52 4.70
C ARG A 3 -4.51 -9.53 4.86
N LYS A 4 -4.11 -9.27 6.10
CA LYS A 4 -3.03 -8.30 6.41
C LYS A 4 -1.71 -8.62 5.68
N HIS A 5 -1.39 -9.90 5.49
CA HIS A 5 -0.17 -10.32 4.79
C HIS A 5 -0.21 -10.09 3.27
N ASP A 6 -1.38 -9.84 2.69
CA ASP A 6 -1.52 -9.53 1.26
C ASP A 6 -1.22 -8.05 0.97
N LEU A 7 -1.33 -7.18 1.98
CA LEU A 7 -1.19 -5.73 1.83
C LEU A 7 0.18 -5.28 1.27
N PRO A 8 1.33 -5.90 1.62
CA PRO A 8 2.62 -5.57 0.98
C PRO A 8 2.61 -5.76 -0.53
N ASP A 9 2.08 -6.88 -1.02
CA ASP A 9 2.04 -7.15 -2.46
C ASP A 9 1.00 -6.27 -3.15
N ILE A 10 -0.18 -6.08 -2.54
CA ILE A 10 -1.20 -5.13 -3.02
C ILE A 10 -0.62 -3.71 -3.13
N LEU A 11 0.13 -3.26 -2.13
CA LEU A 11 0.78 -1.95 -2.13
C LEU A 11 1.82 -1.84 -3.24
N TYR A 12 2.69 -2.84 -3.38
CA TYR A 12 3.72 -2.87 -4.41
C TYR A 12 3.10 -2.78 -5.82
N ASP A 13 2.09 -3.61 -6.09
CA ASP A 13 1.40 -3.62 -7.37
C ASP A 13 0.63 -2.30 -7.61
N SER A 14 0.02 -1.74 -6.56
CA SER A 14 -0.66 -0.44 -6.67
C SER A 14 0.30 0.67 -7.05
N LEU A 15 1.48 0.74 -6.42
CA LEU A 15 2.52 1.72 -6.77
C LEU A 15 3.03 1.49 -8.19
N LYS A 16 3.26 0.24 -8.61
CA LYS A 16 3.68 -0.08 -9.98
C LYS A 16 2.66 0.42 -11.01
N GLN A 17 1.37 0.24 -10.74
CA GLN A 17 0.29 0.70 -11.62
C GLN A 17 0.11 2.22 -11.61
N LEU A 18 0.56 2.90 -10.56
CA LEU A 18 0.57 4.35 -10.43
C LEU A 18 1.87 5.00 -10.94
N GLY A 19 2.72 4.25 -11.65
CA GLY A 19 3.97 4.77 -12.23
C GLY A 19 5.18 4.70 -11.32
N GLY A 20 5.15 3.86 -10.29
CA GLY A 20 6.26 3.60 -9.37
C GLY A 20 6.33 4.56 -8.17
N ALA A 21 5.62 5.69 -8.21
CA ALA A 21 5.55 6.65 -7.11
C ALA A 21 4.15 7.27 -7.01
N ALA A 22 3.61 7.37 -5.80
CA ALA A 22 2.31 7.99 -5.58
C ALA A 22 2.15 8.49 -4.15
N THR A 23 1.19 9.40 -3.93
CA THR A 23 0.83 9.79 -2.56
C THR A 23 0.09 8.65 -1.86
N ILE A 24 0.15 8.64 -0.53
CA ILE A 24 -0.61 7.66 0.28
C ILE A 24 -2.11 7.71 -0.07
N VAL A 25 -2.65 8.90 -0.32
CA VAL A 25 -4.06 9.09 -0.68
C VAL A 25 -4.37 8.46 -2.05
N ASP A 26 -3.49 8.64 -3.05
CA ASP A 26 -3.70 8.06 -4.38
C ASP A 26 -3.62 6.54 -4.34
N VAL A 27 -2.68 5.99 -3.56
CA VAL A 27 -2.61 4.54 -3.31
C VAL A 27 -3.90 4.04 -2.65
N CYS A 28 -4.37 4.69 -1.59
CA CYS A 28 -5.62 4.29 -0.94
C CYS A 28 -6.83 4.36 -1.88
N LYS A 29 -6.93 5.40 -2.72
CA LYS A 29 -7.98 5.50 -3.75
C LYS A 29 -7.89 4.36 -4.76
N TYR A 30 -6.70 4.02 -5.24
CA TYR A 30 -6.49 2.92 -6.16
C TYR A 30 -6.90 1.59 -5.54
N VAL A 31 -6.42 1.31 -4.33
CA VAL A 31 -6.74 0.08 -3.59
C VAL A 31 -8.24 -0.02 -3.35
N TRP A 32 -8.90 1.06 -2.92
CA TRP A 32 -10.35 1.08 -2.76
C TRP A 32 -11.09 0.79 -4.06
N THR A 33 -10.73 1.48 -5.14
CA THR A 33 -11.38 1.32 -6.45
C THR A 33 -11.27 -0.12 -6.97
N LYS A 34 -10.14 -0.77 -6.70
CA LYS A 34 -9.85 -2.11 -7.24
C LYS A 34 -10.27 -3.26 -6.33
N TYR A 35 -10.23 -3.07 -5.01
CA TYR A 35 -10.37 -4.15 -4.02
C TYR A 35 -11.49 -3.94 -3.01
N ASN A 36 -12.38 -2.94 -3.17
CA ASN A 36 -13.48 -2.67 -2.21
C ASN A 36 -14.28 -3.94 -1.84
N MET A 37 -14.73 -4.72 -2.81
CA MET A 37 -15.52 -5.95 -2.56
C MET A 37 -14.74 -6.97 -1.71
N GLU A 38 -13.43 -7.09 -1.92
CA GLU A 38 -12.59 -8.01 -1.16
C GLU A 38 -12.29 -7.47 0.25
N LEU A 39 -12.08 -6.16 0.38
CA LEU A 39 -11.91 -5.47 1.65
C LEU A 39 -13.17 -5.59 2.52
N GLU A 40 -14.35 -5.37 1.96
CA GLU A 40 -15.64 -5.51 2.67
C GLU A 40 -15.83 -6.91 3.26
N ARG A 41 -15.27 -7.94 2.61
CA ARG A 41 -15.29 -9.34 3.07
C ARG A 41 -14.19 -9.68 4.08
N SER A 42 -13.33 -8.73 4.44
CA SER A 42 -12.13 -8.97 5.26
C SER A 42 -12.35 -8.81 6.77
N GLY A 43 -13.59 -8.65 7.23
CA GLY A 43 -13.93 -8.49 8.64
C GLY A 43 -13.33 -7.21 9.22
N ASP A 44 -12.68 -7.29 10.39
CA ASP A 44 -12.09 -6.13 11.08
C ASP A 44 -11.07 -5.38 10.20
N LEU A 45 -10.38 -6.09 9.29
CA LEU A 45 -9.44 -5.47 8.36
C LEU A 45 -10.11 -4.44 7.46
N PHE A 46 -11.39 -4.58 7.15
CA PHE A 46 -12.15 -3.58 6.38
C PHE A 46 -12.08 -2.19 7.03
N TYR A 47 -12.06 -2.13 8.36
CA TYR A 47 -12.04 -0.88 9.10
C TYR A 47 -10.62 -0.37 9.38
N THR A 48 -9.60 -1.23 9.26
CA THR A 48 -8.21 -0.91 9.64
C THR A 48 -7.21 -0.92 8.47
N TRP A 49 -7.60 -1.36 7.27
CA TRP A 49 -6.65 -1.58 6.18
C TRP A 49 -5.83 -0.34 5.79
N GLN A 50 -6.38 0.87 5.91
CA GLN A 50 -5.66 2.12 5.63
C GLN A 50 -4.52 2.38 6.63
N TYR A 51 -4.66 1.89 7.86
CA TYR A 51 -3.57 1.86 8.83
C TYR A 51 -2.62 0.70 8.54
N ASP A 52 -3.15 -0.51 8.31
CA ASP A 52 -2.35 -1.70 8.05
C ASP A 52 -1.48 -1.59 6.77
N ILE A 53 -1.94 -0.89 5.74
CA ILE A 53 -1.15 -0.67 4.50
C ILE A 53 0.07 0.22 4.75
N ARG A 54 0.07 1.02 5.83
CA ARG A 54 1.26 1.78 6.24
C ARG A 54 2.32 0.87 6.86
N TRP A 55 1.90 -0.22 7.53
CA TRP A 55 2.82 -1.28 7.96
C TRP A 55 3.37 -2.05 6.77
N ALA A 56 2.53 -2.33 5.77
CA ALA A 56 2.99 -2.90 4.50
C ALA A 56 4.09 -2.06 3.84
N ALA A 57 3.95 -0.74 3.83
CA ALA A 57 5.02 0.18 3.39
C ALA A 57 6.32 0.00 4.20
N THR A 58 6.25 -0.14 5.52
CA THR A 58 7.42 -0.43 6.36
C THR A 58 8.09 -1.75 5.97
N GLU A 59 7.32 -2.80 5.69
CA GLU A 59 7.86 -4.10 5.25
C GLU A 59 8.51 -4.02 3.86
N LEU A 60 7.91 -3.29 2.92
CA LEU A 60 8.52 -3.06 1.60
C LEU A 60 9.86 -2.30 1.70
N ARG A 61 10.00 -1.38 2.66
CA ARG A 61 11.28 -0.70 2.92
C ARG A 61 12.33 -1.65 3.49
N LYS A 62 11.97 -2.47 4.49
CA LYS A 62 12.86 -3.48 5.07
C LYS A 62 13.37 -4.48 4.02
N THR A 63 12.50 -4.85 3.09
CA THR A 63 12.81 -5.76 1.98
C THR A 63 13.46 -5.06 0.78
N LYS A 64 13.80 -3.77 0.89
CA LYS A 64 14.44 -2.96 -0.18
C LYS A 64 13.64 -2.95 -1.49
N LYS A 65 12.31 -3.04 -1.43
CA LYS A 65 11.40 -2.87 -2.57
C LYS A 65 10.84 -1.44 -2.68
N MET A 66 10.92 -0.65 -1.62
CA MET A 66 10.43 0.72 -1.56
C MET A 66 11.47 1.63 -0.91
N ARG A 67 11.56 2.89 -1.37
CA ARG A 67 12.50 3.88 -0.83
C ARG A 67 12.21 4.22 0.62
N SER A 68 13.28 4.56 1.35
CA SER A 68 13.17 5.06 2.72
C SER A 68 12.31 6.33 2.77
N SER A 69 11.52 6.48 3.84
CA SER A 69 10.72 7.68 4.06
C SER A 69 11.53 8.96 4.20
N GLU A 70 12.84 8.86 4.49
CA GLU A 70 13.75 10.01 4.55
C GLU A 70 14.21 10.49 3.16
N LEU A 71 14.17 9.59 2.17
CA LEU A 71 14.60 9.87 0.80
C LEU A 71 13.44 10.30 -0.10
N SER A 72 12.21 9.93 0.26
CA SER A 72 11.01 10.30 -0.49
C SER A 72 10.38 11.58 0.04
N PRO A 73 9.71 12.38 -0.83
CA PRO A 73 8.93 13.52 -0.38
C PRO A 73 7.88 13.15 0.68
N LYS A 74 7.57 14.07 1.59
CA LYS A 74 6.62 13.82 2.67
C LYS A 74 5.26 13.37 2.11
N GLY A 75 4.82 12.18 2.51
CA GLY A 75 3.53 11.62 2.09
C GLY A 75 3.54 10.92 0.73
N VAL A 76 4.71 10.77 0.10
CA VAL A 76 4.90 9.99 -1.13
C VAL A 76 5.54 8.65 -0.80
N TRP A 77 5.04 7.60 -1.44
CA TRP A 77 5.64 6.26 -1.46
C TRP A 77 6.17 5.97 -2.85
N GLU A 78 7.36 5.39 -2.92
CA GLU A 78 8.12 5.24 -4.17
C GLU A 78 8.86 3.91 -4.16
N LEU A 79 8.73 3.13 -5.24
CA LEU A 79 9.44 1.87 -5.41
C LEU A 79 10.95 2.09 -5.60
N MET A 80 11.73 1.07 -5.25
CA MET A 80 13.13 1.00 -5.69
C MET A 80 13.12 0.63 -7.18
N GLU A 81 13.88 1.36 -8.00
CA GLU A 81 14.12 1.02 -9.42
C GLU A 81 14.85 -0.32 -9.58
#